data_AF-A0A2V7H348-F1
#
_entry.id   AF-A0A2V7H348-F1
#
_cell.length_a   1.000
_cell.length_b   1.000
_cell.length_c   1.000
_cell.angle_alpha   90.00
_cell.angle_beta   90.00
_cell.angle_gamma   90.00
#
_symmetry.space_group_name_H-M   'P 1'
#
loop_
_entity.id
_entity.type
_entity.pdbx_description
1 polymer ?
#
loop_
_entity_poly.entity_id
_entity_poly.type
_entity_poly.pdbx_seq_one_letter_code
_entity_poly.pdbx_strand_id
1 'polypeptide(L)'
;MVRAGSELRRALRSELVALAPPYRAVVPLHSVDGAELSLGSVVLARGAATIAALAGLTALSHRAPWIVPSLALPAPQESLEPLLLVTELRDRLVVLSPGSGDDDVAHVVAAVRRRRPPTPAMLARWVARRLSTRELESPLRHQFERSLGGGAAADGDRSVASYSRLFSRYGGYTARDWRALARLCALVIARTSEDGERHGDDGTQLPFRTASHYTGRYLGVAYRVTAERLGWEWVLEAALRTGRYVHAP
;
A
#
# COMPACT_ATOMS: atom_id res chain seq x y z
N MET A 1 40.18 -8.97 -17.27
CA MET A 1 39.06 -8.01 -17.30
C MET A 1 37.67 -8.62 -17.02
N VAL A 2 37.48 -9.95 -16.98
CA VAL A 2 36.15 -10.58 -16.75
C VAL A 2 35.78 -10.71 -15.25
N ARG A 3 36.78 -10.82 -14.35
CA ARG A 3 36.56 -10.95 -12.89
C ARG A 3 35.90 -9.72 -12.23
N ALA A 4 36.31 -8.51 -12.61
CA ALA A 4 35.74 -7.27 -12.09
C ALA A 4 34.24 -7.14 -12.43
N GLY A 5 33.82 -7.60 -13.62
CA GLY A 5 32.41 -7.63 -14.01
C GLY A 5 31.58 -8.65 -13.24
N SER A 6 32.14 -9.80 -12.88
CA SER A 6 31.45 -10.80 -12.05
C SER A 6 31.36 -10.38 -10.58
N GLU A 7 32.37 -9.69 -10.06
CA GLU A 7 32.39 -9.17 -8.69
C GLU A 7 31.45 -7.97 -8.52
N LEU A 8 31.42 -7.06 -9.51
CA LEU A 8 30.44 -5.96 -9.55
C LEU A 8 29.00 -6.48 -9.65
N ARG A 9 28.75 -7.49 -10.49
CA ARG A 9 27.45 -8.16 -10.59
C ARG A 9 27.05 -8.89 -9.32
N ARG A 10 28.02 -9.37 -8.52
CA ARG A 10 27.77 -10.03 -7.22
C ARG A 10 27.50 -9.01 -6.13
N ALA A 11 28.21 -7.89 -6.14
CA ALA A 11 28.03 -6.76 -5.22
C ALA A 11 26.70 -6.02 -5.43
N LEU A 12 26.15 -6.03 -6.65
CA LEU A 12 24.86 -5.44 -7.00
C LEU A 12 23.68 -6.42 -6.92
N ARG A 13 23.87 -7.65 -6.42
CA ARG A 13 22.76 -8.61 -6.30
C ARG A 13 21.78 -8.13 -5.24
N SER A 14 20.68 -7.59 -5.73
CA SER A 14 19.42 -7.50 -5.00
C SER A 14 18.49 -8.57 -5.53
N GLU A 15 17.78 -9.20 -4.61
CA GLU A 15 16.76 -10.20 -4.90
C GLU A 15 15.41 -9.65 -4.46
N LEU A 16 14.41 -9.85 -5.31
CA LEU A 16 13.02 -9.57 -4.97
C LEU A 16 12.29 -10.89 -4.78
N VAL A 17 11.60 -11.01 -3.64
CA VAL A 17 10.77 -12.17 -3.32
C VAL A 17 9.36 -11.70 -2.93
N ALA A 18 8.36 -12.48 -3.29
CA ALA A 18 6.95 -12.19 -3.02
C ALA A 18 6.37 -13.14 -1.98
N LEU A 19 5.53 -12.58 -1.12
CA LEU A 19 4.67 -13.28 -0.18
C LEU A 19 3.22 -12.92 -0.56
N ALA A 20 2.52 -13.84 -1.22
CA ALA A 20 1.10 -13.68 -1.51
C ALA A 20 0.25 -14.15 -0.31
N PRO A 21 -0.95 -13.60 -0.08
CA PRO A 21 -1.89 -14.16 0.89
C PRO A 21 -2.08 -15.67 0.65
N PRO A 22 -2.09 -16.54 1.68
CA PRO A 22 -2.14 -16.25 3.12
C PRO A 22 -0.75 -16.12 3.79
N TYR A 23 0.29 -15.72 3.05
CA TYR A 23 1.65 -15.44 3.53
C TYR A 23 2.33 -16.65 4.17
N ARG A 24 2.31 -17.79 3.48
CA ARG A 24 2.91 -19.04 3.94
C ARG A 24 4.22 -19.41 3.26
N ALA A 25 4.44 -18.89 2.05
CA ALA A 25 5.57 -19.28 1.23
C ALA A 25 6.15 -18.06 0.49
N VAL A 26 7.47 -18.01 0.43
CA VAL A 26 8.25 -17.03 -0.31
C VAL A 26 8.40 -17.52 -1.75
N VAL A 27 8.08 -16.67 -2.73
CA VAL A 27 8.23 -16.95 -4.16
C VAL A 27 9.22 -15.97 -4.77
N PRO A 28 10.33 -16.43 -5.36
CA PRO A 28 11.27 -15.54 -6.03
C PRO A 28 10.64 -14.88 -7.27
N LEU A 29 10.84 -13.57 -7.46
CA LEU A 29 10.18 -12.81 -8.53
C LEU A 29 10.88 -12.87 -9.89
N HIS A 30 12.00 -13.58 -10.00
CA HIS A 30 12.70 -13.77 -11.28
C HIS A 30 11.89 -14.61 -12.27
N SER A 31 10.80 -15.21 -11.82
CA SER A 31 9.90 -16.10 -12.57
C SER A 31 8.47 -15.57 -12.71
N VAL A 32 8.17 -14.33 -12.28
CA VAL A 32 6.78 -13.83 -12.19
C VAL A 32 6.67 -12.46 -12.85
N ASP A 33 5.79 -12.34 -13.84
CA ASP A 33 5.41 -11.02 -14.37
C ASP A 33 4.61 -10.28 -13.29
N GLY A 34 4.92 -8.99 -13.06
CA GLY A 34 4.29 -8.21 -11.98
C GLY A 34 2.75 -8.16 -12.03
N ALA A 35 2.15 -8.46 -13.19
CA ALA A 35 0.70 -8.58 -13.38
C ALA A 35 0.08 -9.79 -12.65
N GLU A 36 0.86 -10.83 -12.35
CA GLU A 36 0.40 -12.06 -11.68
C GLU A 36 0.34 -11.94 -10.15
N LEU A 37 0.84 -10.83 -9.59
CA LEU A 37 0.85 -10.62 -8.15
C LEU A 37 -0.55 -10.39 -7.60
N SER A 38 -0.94 -11.25 -6.66
CA SER A 38 -2.23 -11.17 -5.96
C SER A 38 -2.36 -9.86 -5.17
N LEU A 39 -3.59 -9.35 -5.07
CA LEU A 39 -3.92 -8.20 -4.21
C LEU A 39 -3.53 -8.48 -2.76
N GLY A 40 -2.78 -7.56 -2.15
CA GLY A 40 -2.25 -7.68 -0.78
C GLY A 40 -0.90 -8.40 -0.71
N SER A 41 -0.27 -8.73 -1.83
CA SER A 41 1.07 -9.33 -1.81
C SER A 41 2.09 -8.39 -1.18
N VAL A 42 2.95 -8.94 -0.33
CA VAL A 42 4.13 -8.26 0.20
C VAL A 42 5.31 -8.62 -0.70
N VAL A 43 6.12 -7.63 -1.09
CA VAL A 43 7.35 -7.88 -1.85
C VAL A 43 8.53 -7.41 -1.03
N LEU A 44 9.41 -8.34 -0.69
CA LEU A 44 10.63 -8.09 0.04
C LEU A 44 11.80 -7.98 -0.94
N ALA A 45 12.55 -6.88 -0.84
CA ALA A 45 13.85 -6.74 -1.45
C ALA A 45 14.95 -7.00 -0.42
N ARG A 46 15.88 -7.88 -0.78
CA ARG A 46 17.05 -8.24 0.04
C ARG A 46 18.32 -8.16 -0.78
N GLY A 47 19.46 -7.91 -0.15
CA GLY A 47 20.76 -7.91 -0.80
C GLY A 47 21.71 -6.84 -0.26
N ALA A 48 22.97 -6.93 -0.68
CA ALA A 48 24.03 -6.06 -0.17
C ALA A 48 23.94 -4.61 -0.67
N ALA A 49 23.20 -4.36 -1.76
CA ALA A 49 23.08 -3.05 -2.39
C ALA A 49 21.66 -2.46 -2.24
N THR A 50 21.47 -1.62 -1.23
CA THR A 50 20.19 -0.94 -0.92
C THR A 50 19.62 -0.17 -2.11
N ILE A 51 20.47 0.55 -2.88
CA ILE A 51 20.01 1.32 -4.06
C ILE A 51 19.44 0.39 -5.13
N ALA A 52 20.07 -0.75 -5.39
CA ALA A 52 19.58 -1.72 -6.38
C ALA A 52 18.24 -2.35 -5.94
N ALA A 53 18.13 -2.68 -4.64
CA ALA A 53 16.89 -3.17 -4.04
C ALA A 53 15.73 -2.14 -4.18
N LEU A 54 16.00 -0.87 -3.88
CA LEU A 54 15.03 0.22 -4.03
C LEU A 54 14.63 0.46 -5.49
N ALA A 55 15.58 0.41 -6.41
CA ALA A 55 15.29 0.53 -7.84
C ALA A 55 14.38 -0.61 -8.31
N GLY A 56 14.64 -1.84 -7.88
CA GLY A 56 13.80 -3.01 -8.16
C GLY A 56 12.38 -2.86 -7.62
N LEU A 57 12.24 -2.44 -6.35
CA LEU A 57 10.93 -2.18 -5.73
C LEU A 57 10.17 -1.05 -6.43
N THR A 58 10.86 0.00 -6.86
CA THR A 58 10.25 1.14 -7.55
C THR A 58 9.71 0.70 -8.91
N ALA A 59 10.54 0.02 -9.71
CA ALA A 59 10.13 -0.52 -11.01
C ALA A 59 8.96 -1.50 -10.89
N LEU A 60 8.95 -2.34 -9.86
CA LEU A 60 7.83 -3.23 -9.60
C LEU A 60 6.57 -2.47 -9.16
N SER A 61 6.71 -1.47 -8.29
CA SER A 61 5.58 -0.66 -7.80
C SER A 61 4.88 0.13 -8.90
N HIS A 62 5.56 0.43 -10.01
CA HIS A 62 4.92 0.99 -11.20
C HIS A 62 4.01 -0.02 -11.92
N ARG A 63 4.39 -1.30 -11.94
CA ARG A 63 3.64 -2.38 -12.63
C ARG A 63 2.57 -3.00 -11.74
N ALA A 64 2.85 -3.13 -10.45
CA ALA A 64 2.00 -3.72 -9.44
C ALA A 64 1.83 -2.75 -8.24
N PRO A 65 1.14 -1.61 -8.43
CA PRO A 65 1.05 -0.56 -7.41
C PRO A 65 0.33 -0.98 -6.13
N TRP A 66 -0.33 -2.14 -6.10
CA TRP A 66 -1.07 -2.69 -4.96
C TRP A 66 -0.23 -3.53 -3.99
N ILE A 67 1.04 -3.80 -4.30
CA ILE A 67 1.93 -4.57 -3.42
C ILE A 67 2.29 -3.77 -2.17
N VAL A 68 2.71 -4.44 -1.10
CA VAL A 68 3.38 -3.81 0.03
C VAL A 68 4.90 -3.91 -0.19
N PRO A 69 5.58 -2.83 -0.61
CA PRO A 69 7.01 -2.86 -0.80
C PRO A 69 7.71 -2.94 0.57
N SER A 70 8.65 -3.86 0.69
CA SER A 70 9.40 -4.12 1.92
C SER A 70 10.89 -4.25 1.62
N LEU A 71 11.76 -3.74 2.49
CA LEU A 71 13.21 -3.73 2.31
C LEU A 71 13.88 -4.29 3.57
N ALA A 72 14.67 -5.35 3.40
CA ALA A 72 15.61 -5.80 4.42
C ALA A 72 16.93 -5.02 4.30
N LEU A 73 17.34 -4.34 5.36
CA LEU A 73 18.62 -3.63 5.39
C LEU A 73 19.78 -4.57 5.70
N PRO A 74 20.92 -4.46 4.99
CA PRO A 74 22.10 -5.24 5.34
C PRO A 74 22.71 -4.76 6.66
N ALA A 75 23.11 -5.70 7.53
CA ALA A 75 23.88 -5.43 8.75
C ALA A 75 25.36 -5.21 8.36
N PRO A 76 25.80 -4.00 7.95
CA PRO A 76 25.94 -2.84 8.84
C PRO A 76 25.74 -1.47 8.13
N GLN A 77 24.64 -1.27 7.39
CA GLN A 77 24.35 0.02 6.74
C GLN A 77 23.14 0.70 7.37
N GLU A 78 23.41 1.71 8.20
CA GLU A 78 22.40 2.52 8.91
C GLU A 78 21.85 3.71 8.08
N SER A 79 22.43 4.02 6.92
CA SER A 79 21.96 5.20 6.17
C SER A 79 20.68 4.91 5.39
N LEU A 80 19.56 5.38 5.94
CA LEU A 80 18.26 5.49 5.26
C LEU A 80 18.21 6.65 4.26
N GLU A 81 19.31 7.40 4.06
CA GLU A 81 19.37 8.53 3.11
C GLU A 81 18.89 8.16 1.69
N PRO A 82 19.16 6.96 1.14
CA PRO A 82 18.62 6.56 -0.17
C PRO A 82 17.08 6.54 -0.21
N LEU A 83 16.40 6.35 0.94
CA LEU A 83 14.93 6.40 1.01
C LEU A 83 14.38 7.80 0.83
N LEU A 84 15.18 8.84 1.14
CA LEU A 84 14.78 10.23 0.90
C LEU A 84 14.71 10.55 -0.60
N LEU A 85 15.41 9.78 -1.44
CA LEU A 85 15.46 9.96 -2.88
C LEU A 85 14.30 9.29 -3.63
N VAL A 86 13.58 8.35 -3.00
CA VAL A 86 12.53 7.55 -3.66
C VAL A 86 11.15 7.91 -3.11
N THR A 87 10.56 8.99 -3.62
CA THR A 87 9.26 9.49 -3.15
C THR A 87 8.12 8.50 -3.37
N GLU A 88 8.25 7.64 -4.36
CA GLU A 88 7.29 6.63 -4.78
C GLU A 88 7.07 5.55 -3.70
N LEU A 89 8.16 5.20 -3.01
CA LEU A 89 8.18 4.16 -2.00
C LEU A 89 8.08 4.71 -0.59
N ARG A 90 8.58 5.94 -0.35
CA ARG A 90 8.72 6.55 0.99
C ARG A 90 7.46 6.43 1.86
N ASP A 91 6.29 6.68 1.27
CA ASP A 91 5.02 6.69 1.99
C ASP A 91 4.51 5.26 2.33
N ARG A 92 5.15 4.21 1.82
CA ARG A 92 4.59 2.84 1.79
C ARG A 92 5.54 1.77 2.26
N LEU A 93 6.84 2.04 2.15
CA LEU A 93 7.91 1.10 2.34
C LEU A 93 7.95 0.61 3.79
N VAL A 94 7.97 -0.70 3.96
CA VAL A 94 8.27 -1.35 5.23
C VAL A 94 9.75 -1.63 5.28
N VAL A 95 10.44 -1.07 6.26
CA VAL A 95 11.87 -1.32 6.47
C VAL A 95 12.01 -2.35 7.57
N LEU A 96 12.71 -3.46 7.29
CA LEU A 96 13.00 -4.49 8.26
C LEU A 96 14.39 -4.25 8.85
N SER A 97 14.45 -4.20 10.18
CA SER A 97 15.72 -4.17 10.89
C SER A 97 16.50 -5.47 10.66
N PRO A 98 17.83 -5.43 10.60
CA PRO A 98 18.64 -6.64 10.53
C PRO A 98 18.37 -7.53 11.75
N GLY A 99 17.78 -8.70 11.51
CA GLY A 99 17.47 -9.72 12.53
C GLY A 99 18.40 -10.93 12.43
N SER A 100 18.37 -11.81 13.44
CA SER A 100 19.24 -12.98 13.60
C SER A 100 19.06 -14.11 12.57
N GLY A 101 18.30 -13.88 11.51
CA GLY A 101 18.14 -14.80 10.39
C GLY A 101 17.49 -14.09 9.21
N ASP A 102 18.04 -14.29 8.03
CA ASP A 102 17.38 -13.93 6.77
C ASP A 102 16.03 -14.67 6.68
N ASP A 103 14.96 -13.94 6.38
CA ASP A 103 13.68 -14.46 5.88
C ASP A 103 12.81 -15.36 6.78
N ASP A 104 12.56 -14.97 8.04
CA ASP A 104 11.35 -15.47 8.70
C ASP A 104 10.11 -14.76 8.14
N VAL A 105 9.27 -15.50 7.41
CA VAL A 105 7.97 -15.03 6.90
C VAL A 105 7.15 -14.37 8.01
N ALA A 106 7.20 -14.91 9.23
CA ALA A 106 6.51 -14.33 10.37
C ALA A 106 7.06 -12.95 10.74
N HIS A 107 8.37 -12.74 10.68
CA HIS A 107 9.01 -11.45 10.91
C HIS A 107 8.58 -10.40 9.88
N VAL A 108 8.54 -10.78 8.59
CA VAL A 108 8.08 -9.88 7.52
C VAL A 108 6.62 -9.49 7.72
N VAL A 109 5.75 -10.48 8.00
CA VAL A 109 4.34 -10.25 8.28
C VAL A 109 4.15 -9.32 9.48
N ALA A 110 4.85 -9.57 10.59
CA ALA A 110 4.80 -8.74 11.79
C ALA A 110 5.24 -7.30 11.50
N ALA A 111 6.34 -7.11 10.75
CA ALA A 111 6.81 -5.78 10.36
C ALA A 111 5.78 -5.01 9.53
N VAL A 112 5.13 -5.68 8.58
CA VAL A 112 4.05 -5.06 7.77
C VAL A 112 2.84 -4.70 8.63
N ARG A 113 2.49 -5.53 9.61
CA ARG A 113 1.35 -5.29 10.52
C ARG A 113 1.58 -4.12 11.48
N ARG A 114 2.83 -3.84 11.84
CA ARG A 114 3.25 -2.69 12.66
C ARG A 114 3.40 -1.40 11.84
N ARG A 115 3.21 -1.45 10.51
CA ARG A 115 3.28 -0.25 9.67
C ARG A 115 2.26 0.78 10.14
N ARG A 116 2.71 2.03 10.29
CA ARG A 116 1.82 3.15 10.63
C ARG A 116 0.66 3.26 9.64
N PRO A 117 -0.55 3.64 10.10
CA PRO A 117 -1.66 3.92 9.21
C PRO A 117 -1.34 5.02 8.18
N PRO A 118 -1.87 4.94 6.94
CA PRO A 118 -1.66 5.95 5.94
C PRO A 118 -2.39 7.23 6.30
N THR A 119 -1.75 8.37 6.05
CA THR A 119 -2.41 9.66 6.15
C THR A 119 -3.41 9.86 5.00
N PRO A 120 -4.43 10.72 5.15
CA PRO A 120 -5.29 11.12 4.05
C PRO A 120 -4.55 11.59 2.79
N ALA A 121 -3.45 12.34 2.96
CA ALA A 121 -2.63 12.81 1.85
C ALA A 121 -1.96 11.66 1.10
N MET A 122 -1.49 10.63 1.81
CA MET A 122 -0.88 9.45 1.20
C MET A 122 -1.87 8.65 0.37
N LEU A 123 -3.08 8.40 0.90
CA LEU A 123 -4.16 7.72 0.16
C LEU A 123 -4.51 8.49 -1.12
N ALA A 124 -4.66 9.81 -1.02
CA ALA A 124 -5.04 10.66 -2.16
C ALA A 124 -3.96 10.71 -3.24
N ARG A 125 -2.70 10.85 -2.83
CA ARG A 125 -1.54 10.81 -3.74
C ARG A 125 -1.43 9.47 -4.43
N TRP A 126 -1.64 8.37 -3.72
CA TRP A 126 -1.62 7.03 -4.31
C TRP A 126 -2.67 6.89 -5.41
N VAL A 127 -3.92 7.30 -5.17
CA VAL A 127 -4.99 7.24 -6.18
C VAL A 127 -4.70 8.15 -7.37
N ALA A 128 -4.30 9.41 -7.11
CA ALA A 128 -3.98 10.37 -8.16
C ALA A 128 -2.83 9.88 -9.06
N ARG A 129 -1.80 9.27 -8.48
CA ARG A 129 -0.71 8.64 -9.24
C ARG A 129 -1.19 7.41 -10.00
N ARG A 130 -1.98 6.53 -9.37
CA ARG A 130 -2.51 5.30 -9.99
C ARG A 130 -3.38 5.57 -11.22
N LEU A 131 -4.11 6.69 -11.22
CA LEU A 131 -4.97 7.15 -12.31
C LEU A 131 -4.30 8.18 -13.23
N SER A 132 -3.01 8.48 -13.03
CA SER A 132 -2.29 9.53 -13.77
C SER A 132 -3.03 10.88 -13.80
N THR A 133 -3.76 11.21 -12.73
CA THR A 133 -4.66 12.38 -12.66
C THR A 133 -4.35 13.20 -11.41
N ARG A 134 -3.35 14.09 -11.52
CA ARG A 134 -2.84 14.89 -10.38
C ARG A 134 -3.89 15.81 -9.75
N GLU A 135 -4.82 16.33 -10.55
CA GLU A 135 -5.89 17.22 -10.09
C GLU A 135 -6.88 16.56 -9.12
N LEU A 136 -6.90 15.22 -9.04
CA LEU A 136 -7.71 14.49 -8.06
C LEU A 136 -7.09 14.48 -6.65
N GLU A 137 -5.79 14.76 -6.50
CA GLU A 137 -5.10 14.61 -5.22
C GLU A 137 -5.72 15.49 -4.13
N SER A 138 -5.90 16.79 -4.39
CA SER A 138 -6.47 17.71 -3.39
C SER A 138 -7.95 17.40 -3.05
N PRO A 139 -8.85 17.20 -4.05
CA PRO A 139 -10.22 16.80 -3.78
C PRO A 139 -10.35 15.47 -3.01
N LEU A 140 -9.54 14.47 -3.33
CA LEU A 140 -9.54 13.18 -2.62
C LEU A 140 -9.01 13.32 -1.20
N ARG A 141 -7.91 14.06 -1.02
CA ARG A 141 -7.35 14.33 0.31
C ARG A 141 -8.41 14.92 1.23
N HIS A 142 -9.15 15.91 0.75
CA HIS A 142 -10.24 16.50 1.53
C HIS A 142 -11.31 15.48 1.94
N GLN A 143 -11.71 14.57 1.04
CA GLN A 143 -12.67 13.52 1.42
C GLN A 143 -12.09 12.53 2.44
N PHE A 144 -10.81 12.19 2.31
CA PHE A 144 -10.15 11.29 3.24
C PHE A 144 -9.95 11.93 4.62
N GLU A 145 -9.58 13.21 4.69
CA GLU A 145 -9.49 13.99 5.94
C GLU A 145 -10.84 14.03 6.67
N ARG A 146 -11.91 14.36 5.93
CA ARG A 146 -13.29 14.34 6.44
C ARG A 146 -13.73 13.00 7.01
N SER A 147 -13.16 11.90 6.50
CA SER A 147 -13.57 10.56 6.90
C SER A 147 -12.72 9.96 8.00
N LEU A 148 -11.47 10.40 8.15
CA LEU A 148 -10.49 9.84 9.09
C LEU A 148 -10.21 10.77 10.28
N GLY A 149 -10.93 11.90 10.39
CA GLY A 149 -10.85 12.79 11.56
C GLY A 149 -9.69 13.77 11.57
N GLY A 150 -9.03 13.98 10.42
CA GLY A 150 -7.85 14.86 10.31
C GLY A 150 -8.23 16.33 10.11
N GLY A 151 -8.31 17.09 11.20
CA GLY A 151 -8.30 18.57 11.20
C GLY A 151 -9.57 19.25 10.69
N ALA A 152 -9.83 20.47 11.19
CA ALA A 152 -10.90 21.32 10.70
C ALA A 152 -10.78 21.43 9.17
N ALA A 153 -11.86 21.07 8.47
CA ALA A 153 -11.94 21.23 7.03
C ALA A 153 -11.51 22.66 6.69
N ALA A 154 -10.44 22.80 5.90
CA ALA A 154 -9.95 24.12 5.52
C ALA A 154 -11.14 24.96 5.02
N ASP A 155 -11.37 26.09 5.69
CA ASP A 155 -12.46 27.02 5.45
C ASP A 155 -12.60 27.33 3.95
N GLY A 156 -13.78 27.05 3.40
CA GLY A 156 -14.09 27.19 1.96
C GLY A 156 -14.84 26.00 1.33
N ASP A 157 -15.45 25.13 2.14
CA ASP A 157 -16.02 23.84 1.74
C ASP A 157 -16.97 23.88 0.53
N ARG A 158 -16.51 23.30 -0.58
CA ARG A 158 -17.41 22.84 -1.64
C ARG A 158 -18.33 21.76 -1.05
N SER A 159 -19.64 21.85 -1.35
CA SER A 159 -20.60 20.83 -0.90
C SER A 159 -20.26 19.42 -1.43
N VAL A 160 -20.75 18.39 -0.74
CA VAL A 160 -20.61 16.97 -1.17
C VAL A 160 -21.08 16.76 -2.61
N ALA A 161 -22.13 17.47 -3.03
CA ALA A 161 -22.65 17.43 -4.40
C ALA A 161 -21.66 18.04 -5.42
N SER A 162 -20.95 19.11 -5.04
CA SER A 162 -19.91 19.72 -5.88
C SER A 162 -18.72 18.79 -6.09
N TYR A 163 -18.26 18.11 -5.02
CA TYR A 163 -17.21 17.09 -5.15
C TYR A 163 -17.67 15.88 -5.97
N SER A 164 -18.90 15.42 -5.79
CA SER A 164 -19.43 14.28 -6.55
C SER A 164 -19.51 14.58 -8.05
N ARG A 165 -19.91 15.80 -8.43
CA ARG A 165 -19.87 16.28 -9.83
C ARG A 165 -18.45 16.40 -10.39
N LEU A 166 -17.46 16.67 -9.54
CA LEU A 166 -16.05 16.66 -9.94
C LEU A 166 -15.60 15.23 -10.22
N PHE A 167 -15.85 14.30 -9.27
CA PHE A 167 -15.40 12.91 -9.39
C PHE A 167 -16.08 12.15 -10.54
N SER A 168 -17.33 12.49 -10.89
CA SER A 168 -18.04 11.86 -12.00
C SER A 168 -17.37 12.04 -13.36
N ARG A 169 -16.42 12.98 -13.49
CA ARG A 169 -15.61 13.15 -14.71
C ARG A 169 -14.58 12.04 -14.90
N TYR A 170 -14.22 11.34 -13.84
CA TYR A 170 -13.14 10.34 -13.84
C TYR A 170 -13.66 8.91 -13.60
N GLY A 171 -14.86 8.75 -13.03
CA GLY A 171 -15.51 7.46 -12.89
C GLY A 171 -16.73 7.50 -11.97
N GLY A 172 -17.22 6.33 -11.56
CA GLY A 172 -18.52 6.18 -10.89
C GLY A 172 -18.60 6.51 -9.41
N TYR A 173 -17.47 6.72 -8.72
CA TYR A 173 -17.45 6.99 -7.29
C TYR A 173 -17.74 8.45 -6.95
N THR A 174 -18.70 8.65 -6.05
CA THR A 174 -19.06 9.93 -5.45
C THR A 174 -18.13 10.27 -4.29
N ALA A 175 -18.28 11.49 -3.75
CA ALA A 175 -17.54 11.90 -2.56
C ALA A 175 -17.79 10.99 -1.34
N ARG A 176 -18.99 10.41 -1.22
CA ARG A 176 -19.31 9.48 -0.12
C ARG A 176 -18.65 8.12 -0.31
N ASP A 177 -18.54 7.64 -1.55
CA ASP A 177 -17.85 6.38 -1.85
C ASP A 177 -16.36 6.52 -1.49
N TRP A 178 -15.70 7.63 -1.86
CA TRP A 178 -14.31 7.88 -1.46
C TRP A 178 -14.11 7.93 0.06
N ARG A 179 -15.03 8.56 0.81
CA ARG A 179 -15.02 8.49 2.29
C ARG A 179 -15.13 7.06 2.79
N ALA A 180 -16.04 6.27 2.22
CA ALA A 180 -16.20 4.86 2.58
C ALA A 180 -14.92 4.05 2.33
N LEU A 181 -14.23 4.30 1.21
CA LEU A 181 -12.95 3.67 0.89
C LEU A 181 -11.85 4.01 1.90
N ALA A 182 -11.75 5.26 2.35
CA ALA A 182 -10.80 5.63 3.41
C ALA A 182 -11.06 4.85 4.71
N ARG A 183 -12.32 4.70 5.12
CA ARG A 183 -12.70 3.91 6.30
C ARG A 183 -12.37 2.43 6.12
N LEU A 184 -12.53 1.88 4.92
CA LEU A 184 -12.12 0.51 4.62
C LEU A 184 -10.60 0.33 4.72
N CYS A 185 -9.80 1.28 4.25
CA CYS A 185 -8.35 1.25 4.43
C CYS A 185 -7.97 1.23 5.92
N ALA A 186 -8.57 2.12 6.72
CA ALA A 186 -8.34 2.15 8.16
C ALA A 186 -8.76 0.84 8.86
N LEU A 187 -9.93 0.30 8.49
CA LEU A 187 -10.43 -0.97 9.00
C LEU A 187 -9.47 -2.13 8.72
N VAL A 188 -8.97 -2.28 7.49
CA VAL A 188 -8.04 -3.36 7.13
C VAL A 188 -6.78 -3.31 7.98
N ILE A 189 -6.21 -2.12 8.16
CA ILE A 189 -5.02 -1.93 8.99
C ILE A 189 -5.31 -2.33 10.43
N ALA A 190 -6.38 -1.79 11.02
CA ALA A 190 -6.78 -2.11 12.39
C ALA A 190 -7.06 -3.61 12.61
N ARG A 191 -7.56 -4.33 11.60
CA ARG A 191 -7.79 -5.78 11.66
C ARG A 191 -6.52 -6.62 11.52
N THR A 192 -5.45 -6.04 10.99
CA THR A 192 -4.18 -6.74 10.76
C THR A 192 -3.10 -6.38 11.76
N SER A 193 -3.18 -5.24 12.45
CA SER A 193 -2.18 -4.82 13.44
C SER A 193 -2.12 -5.77 14.66
N GLU A 194 -0.90 -6.03 15.12
CA GLU A 194 -0.61 -6.88 16.29
C GLU A 194 -0.71 -6.11 17.61
N ASP A 195 -0.46 -4.80 17.56
CA ASP A 195 -0.59 -3.94 18.72
C ASP A 195 -2.08 -3.74 19.00
N GLY A 196 -2.59 -4.53 19.95
CA GLY A 196 -3.94 -4.44 20.50
C GLY A 196 -4.27 -3.12 21.18
N GLU A 197 -3.37 -2.12 21.10
CA GLU A 197 -3.68 -0.72 21.35
C GLU A 197 -4.62 -0.22 20.26
N ARG A 198 -5.90 -0.50 20.53
CA ARG A 198 -7.06 0.25 20.04
C ARG A 198 -6.62 1.67 19.75
N HIS A 199 -6.53 2.02 18.46
CA HIS A 199 -6.79 3.38 18.03
C HIS A 199 -8.22 3.66 18.49
N GLY A 200 -8.30 4.17 19.72
CA GLY A 200 -9.48 4.12 20.57
C GLY A 200 -10.60 4.91 19.96
N ASP A 201 -11.82 4.37 19.98
CA ASP A 201 -13.12 5.06 19.88
C ASP A 201 -13.30 6.22 18.85
N ASP A 202 -12.38 6.36 17.88
CA ASP A 202 -12.23 7.56 17.06
C ASP A 202 -13.03 7.45 15.76
N GLY A 203 -14.34 7.17 15.85
CA GLY A 203 -15.30 7.24 14.72
C GLY A 203 -14.98 6.38 13.46
N THR A 204 -13.88 5.64 13.46
CA THR A 204 -13.29 4.90 12.35
C THR A 204 -13.73 3.45 12.34
N GLN A 205 -14.27 2.95 13.45
CA GLN A 205 -14.94 1.66 13.49
C GLN A 205 -16.19 1.68 12.61
N LEU A 206 -16.19 0.83 11.60
CA LEU A 206 -17.36 0.54 10.79
C LEU A 206 -18.19 -0.52 11.50
N PRO A 207 -19.51 -0.30 11.74
CA PRO A 207 -20.39 -1.37 12.18
C PRO A 207 -20.30 -2.56 11.22
N PHE A 208 -20.35 -3.78 11.75
CA PHE A 208 -20.13 -5.01 10.96
C PHE A 208 -20.98 -5.08 9.68
N ARG A 209 -22.26 -4.69 9.77
CA ARG A 209 -23.17 -4.65 8.60
C ARG A 209 -22.66 -3.67 7.53
N THR A 210 -22.23 -2.49 7.93
CA THR A 210 -21.68 -1.47 7.03
C THR A 210 -20.37 -1.93 6.42
N ALA A 211 -19.47 -2.51 7.21
CA ALA A 211 -18.20 -3.04 6.72
C ALA A 211 -18.42 -4.20 5.72
N SER A 212 -19.38 -5.09 5.99
CA SER A 212 -19.75 -6.18 5.10
C SER A 212 -20.34 -5.66 3.78
N HIS A 213 -21.25 -4.68 3.86
CA HIS A 213 -21.79 -4.03 2.67
C HIS A 213 -20.68 -3.33 1.85
N TYR A 214 -19.81 -2.56 2.49
CA TYR A 214 -18.74 -1.83 1.82
C TYR A 214 -17.69 -2.75 1.17
N THR A 215 -17.28 -3.82 1.86
CA THR A 215 -16.34 -4.80 1.29
C THR A 215 -16.92 -5.51 0.08
N GLY A 216 -18.19 -5.92 0.13
CA GLY A 216 -18.88 -6.49 -1.03
C GLY A 216 -19.04 -5.49 -2.18
N ARG A 217 -19.53 -4.28 -1.89
CA ARG A 217 -19.82 -3.24 -2.89
C ARG A 217 -18.56 -2.71 -3.59
N TYR A 218 -17.52 -2.42 -2.83
CA TYR A 218 -16.34 -1.72 -3.38
C TYR A 218 -15.18 -2.65 -3.71
N LEU A 219 -15.01 -3.75 -2.98
CA LEU A 219 -13.83 -4.61 -3.15
C LEU A 219 -14.17 -5.93 -3.86
N GLY A 220 -15.45 -6.25 -4.01
CA GLY A 220 -15.90 -7.51 -4.62
C GLY A 220 -15.53 -8.75 -3.80
N VAL A 221 -15.26 -8.60 -2.49
CA VAL A 221 -14.82 -9.70 -1.62
C VAL A 221 -15.64 -9.77 -0.33
N ALA A 222 -15.65 -10.95 0.29
CA ALA A 222 -16.26 -11.14 1.59
C ALA A 222 -15.49 -10.40 2.69
N TYR A 223 -16.20 -9.91 3.71
CA TYR A 223 -15.62 -9.18 4.84
C TYR A 223 -14.43 -9.88 5.50
N ARG A 224 -14.46 -11.22 5.64
CA ARG A 224 -13.38 -12.01 6.26
C ARG A 224 -12.01 -11.77 5.61
N VAL A 225 -11.98 -11.51 4.30
CA VAL A 225 -10.75 -11.27 3.53
C VAL A 225 -9.96 -10.07 4.05
N THR A 226 -10.64 -9.10 4.69
CA THR A 226 -10.00 -7.91 5.29
C THR A 226 -9.02 -8.23 6.43
N ALA A 227 -9.11 -9.41 7.05
CA ALA A 227 -8.13 -9.86 8.05
C ALA A 227 -7.03 -10.74 7.44
N GLU A 228 -7.22 -11.22 6.21
CA GLU A 228 -6.31 -12.15 5.53
C GLU A 228 -5.29 -11.44 4.64
N ARG A 229 -5.54 -10.18 4.29
CA ARG A 229 -4.69 -9.39 3.37
C ARG A 229 -4.09 -8.18 4.07
N LEU A 230 -2.77 -8.11 4.01
CA LEU A 230 -1.95 -7.03 4.52
C LEU A 230 -1.91 -5.84 3.56
N GLY A 231 -1.68 -4.67 4.13
CA GLY A 231 -1.58 -3.40 3.41
C GLY A 231 -2.94 -2.76 3.12
N TRP A 232 -2.93 -1.46 2.89
CA TRP A 232 -4.14 -0.71 2.48
C TRP A 232 -4.20 -0.53 0.96
N GLU A 233 -3.08 -0.73 0.26
CA GLU A 233 -2.95 -0.48 -1.17
C GLU A 233 -3.84 -1.41 -2.00
N TRP A 234 -4.01 -2.64 -1.53
CA TRP A 234 -4.92 -3.59 -2.17
C TRP A 234 -6.39 -3.17 -2.07
N VAL A 235 -6.78 -2.44 -1.02
CA VAL A 235 -8.16 -1.95 -0.84
C VAL A 235 -8.48 -0.92 -1.93
N LEU A 236 -7.57 0.05 -2.13
CA LEU A 236 -7.76 1.06 -3.16
C LEU A 236 -7.68 0.44 -4.56
N GLU A 237 -6.72 -0.45 -4.82
CA GLU A 237 -6.65 -1.13 -6.12
C GLU A 237 -7.90 -1.96 -6.40
N ALA A 238 -8.39 -2.75 -5.43
CA ALA A 238 -9.64 -3.51 -5.57
C ALA A 238 -10.83 -2.60 -5.87
N ALA A 239 -10.89 -1.44 -5.18
CA ALA A 239 -11.91 -0.43 -5.43
C ALA A 239 -11.83 0.16 -6.83
N LEU A 240 -10.64 0.51 -7.30
CA LEU A 240 -10.45 1.04 -8.64
C LEU A 240 -10.83 0.01 -9.72
N ARG A 241 -10.46 -1.27 -9.53
CA ARG A 241 -10.84 -2.35 -10.44
C ARG A 241 -12.35 -2.56 -10.46
N THR A 242 -12.98 -2.65 -9.29
CA THR A 242 -14.45 -2.83 -9.16
C THR A 242 -15.23 -1.65 -9.76
N GLY A 243 -14.74 -0.43 -9.52
CA GLY A 243 -15.30 0.80 -10.08
C GLY A 243 -14.93 1.05 -11.54
N ARG A 244 -14.20 0.13 -12.19
CA ARG A 244 -13.73 0.22 -13.58
C ARG A 244 -12.90 1.47 -13.90
N TYR A 245 -12.21 2.00 -12.91
CA TYR A 245 -11.23 3.08 -13.09
C TYR A 245 -9.93 2.58 -13.72
N VAL A 246 -9.61 1.29 -13.51
CA VAL A 246 -8.43 0.63 -14.05
C VAL A 246 -8.84 -0.76 -14.53
N HIS A 247 -8.19 -1.26 -15.59
CA HIS A 247 -8.38 -2.63 -16.02
C HIS A 247 -7.78 -3.59 -14.98
N ALA A 248 -8.51 -4.66 -14.66
CA ALA A 248 -7.89 -5.79 -14.00
C ALA A 248 -6.88 -6.42 -14.98
N PRO A 249 -5.66 -6.77 -14.52
CA PRO A 249 -4.75 -7.58 -15.32
C PRO A 249 -5.39 -8.91 -15.70
#